data_AF-A0A0B6X5Y3-F1
#
_entry.id   AF-A0A0B6X5Y3-F1
#
_cell.length_a   1.000
_cell.length_b   1.000
_cell.length_c   1.000
_cell.angle_alpha   90.00
_cell.angle_beta   90.00
_cell.angle_gamma   90.00
#
_symmetry.space_group_name_H-M   'P 1'
#
loop_
_entity.id
_entity.type
_entity.pdbx_description
1 polymer ?
#
loop_
_entity_poly.entity_id
_entity_poly.type
_entity_poly.pdbx_seq_one_letter_code
_entity_poly.pdbx_strand_id
1 'polypeptide(L)'
;MDTDLISFEAMIAAQQSAKWAYWAMFGTWFAGIATFFAVLVALFNASAWKNQLIVKEEQLWATALMQYISCLEKCPDIITSDERMQYSTELSKLDGTYDLLLTQFASLKIALMVSKTGTNKFETKYKDKFNNFMPFHYSYIRGSMERDVLLDVLPELTKGLIEFK
;
A
#
# COMPACT_ATOMS: atom_id res chain seq x y z
N MET A 1 -6.86 43.31 -66.51
CA MET A 1 -6.74 41.87 -66.80
C MET A 1 -6.03 41.11 -65.67
N ASP A 2 -5.26 41.76 -64.79
CA ASP A 2 -4.63 41.11 -63.62
C ASP A 2 -5.59 40.80 -62.45
N THR A 3 -6.63 41.63 -62.25
CA THR A 3 -7.55 41.49 -61.12
C THR A 3 -8.36 40.18 -61.15
N ASP A 4 -8.71 39.70 -62.34
CA ASP A 4 -9.46 38.44 -62.51
C ASP A 4 -8.56 37.21 -62.30
N LEU A 5 -7.26 37.32 -62.63
CA LEU A 5 -6.28 36.26 -62.40
C LEU A 5 -5.97 36.12 -60.90
N ILE A 6 -5.76 37.27 -60.22
CA ILE A 6 -5.53 37.31 -58.76
C ILE A 6 -6.76 36.80 -58.00
N SER A 7 -7.97 37.17 -58.42
CA SER A 7 -9.20 36.70 -57.77
C SER A 7 -9.43 35.19 -57.96
N PHE A 8 -9.05 34.65 -59.13
CA PHE A 8 -9.12 33.21 -59.40
C PHE A 8 -8.11 32.40 -58.55
N GLU A 9 -6.86 32.85 -58.46
CA GLU A 9 -5.85 32.20 -57.62
C GLU A 9 -6.21 32.27 -56.13
N ALA A 10 -6.73 33.42 -55.67
CA ALA A 10 -7.24 33.58 -54.32
C ALA A 10 -8.41 32.63 -54.02
N MET A 11 -9.31 32.41 -54.99
CA MET A 11 -10.42 31.46 -54.86
C MET A 11 -9.93 30.01 -54.71
N ILE A 12 -8.92 29.60 -55.48
CA ILE A 12 -8.34 28.25 -55.36
C ILE A 12 -7.62 28.08 -54.02
N ALA A 13 -6.85 29.09 -53.60
CA ALA A 13 -6.17 29.07 -52.30
C ALA A 13 -7.17 28.99 -51.12
N ALA A 14 -8.29 29.72 -51.20
CA ALA A 14 -9.36 29.65 -50.22
C ALA A 14 -10.01 28.26 -50.17
N GLN A 15 -10.25 27.63 -51.33
CA GLN A 15 -10.83 26.29 -51.40
C GLN A 15 -9.90 25.22 -50.83
N GLN A 16 -8.60 25.30 -51.12
CA GLN A 16 -7.61 24.38 -50.54
C GLN A 16 -7.50 24.56 -49.02
N SER A 17 -7.49 25.80 -48.56
CA SER A 17 -7.47 26.13 -47.13
C SER A 17 -8.71 25.57 -46.40
N ALA A 18 -9.89 25.69 -47.01
CA ALA A 18 -11.12 25.10 -46.47
C ALA A 18 -11.06 23.57 -46.39
N LYS A 19 -10.47 22.90 -47.40
CA LYS A 19 -10.27 21.45 -47.39
C LYS A 19 -9.32 21.02 -46.26
N TRP A 20 -8.20 21.71 -46.07
CA TRP A 20 -7.28 21.43 -44.98
C TRP A 20 -7.89 21.72 -43.61
N ALA A 21 -8.66 22.79 -43.47
CA ALA A 21 -9.40 23.09 -42.24
C ALA A 21 -10.40 21.98 -41.89
N TYR A 22 -11.09 21.42 -42.90
CA TYR A 22 -12.00 20.30 -42.71
C TYR A 22 -11.27 19.04 -42.19
N TRP A 23 -10.10 18.71 -42.75
CA TRP A 23 -9.29 17.59 -42.24
C TRP A 23 -8.70 17.87 -40.85
N ALA A 24 -8.29 19.11 -40.58
CA ALA A 24 -7.80 19.54 -39.28
C ALA A 24 -8.89 19.44 -38.20
N MET A 25 -10.16 19.70 -38.55
CA MET A 25 -11.30 19.55 -37.65
C MET A 25 -11.44 18.10 -37.15
N PHE A 26 -11.22 17.10 -38.01
CA PHE A 26 -11.20 15.71 -37.53
C PHE A 26 -10.00 15.45 -36.61
N GLY A 27 -8.82 15.98 -36.96
CA GLY A 27 -7.62 15.86 -36.12
C GLY A 27 -7.83 16.42 -34.71
N THR A 28 -8.48 17.58 -34.58
CA THR A 28 -8.78 18.19 -33.28
C THR A 28 -9.84 17.41 -32.50
N TRP A 29 -10.85 16.84 -33.18
CA TRP A 29 -11.83 15.95 -32.55
C TRP A 29 -11.18 14.69 -31.96
N PHE A 30 -10.30 14.01 -32.72
CA PHE A 30 -9.58 12.84 -32.23
C PHE A 30 -8.64 13.19 -31.07
N ALA A 31 -7.93 14.31 -31.16
CA ALA A 31 -7.06 14.78 -30.08
C ALA A 31 -7.85 15.09 -28.79
N GLY A 32 -9.04 15.69 -28.92
CA GLY A 32 -9.95 15.95 -27.80
C GLY A 32 -10.41 14.67 -27.12
N ILE A 33 -10.81 13.66 -27.89
CA ILE A 33 -11.22 12.35 -27.38
C ILE A 33 -10.05 11.64 -26.67
N ALA A 34 -8.87 11.63 -27.29
CA ALA A 34 -7.68 11.01 -26.69
C ALA A 34 -7.30 11.66 -25.36
N THR A 35 -7.36 13.00 -25.28
CA THR A 35 -7.10 13.75 -24.05
C THR A 35 -8.12 13.44 -22.96
N PHE A 36 -9.40 13.33 -23.32
CA PHE A 36 -10.46 12.96 -22.39
C PHE A 36 -10.24 11.56 -21.79
N PHE A 37 -9.90 10.57 -22.62
CA PHE A 37 -9.56 9.23 -22.15
C PHE A 37 -8.32 9.23 -21.26
N ALA A 38 -7.28 10.00 -21.60
CA ALA A 38 -6.09 10.13 -20.77
C ALA A 38 -6.43 10.67 -19.37
N VAL A 39 -7.32 11.66 -19.28
CA VAL A 39 -7.80 12.20 -18.00
C VAL A 39 -8.59 11.15 -17.21
N LEU A 40 -9.48 10.40 -17.87
CA LEU A 40 -10.21 9.32 -17.20
C LEU A 40 -9.26 8.28 -16.61
N VAL A 41 -8.29 7.79 -17.39
CA VAL A 41 -7.29 6.82 -16.93
C VAL A 41 -6.47 7.39 -15.77
N ALA A 42 -6.07 8.67 -15.86
CA ALA A 42 -5.35 9.33 -14.78
C ALA A 42 -6.17 9.38 -13.48
N LEU A 43 -7.47 9.69 -13.55
CA LEU A 43 -8.36 9.69 -12.40
C LEU A 43 -8.55 8.28 -11.80
N PHE A 44 -8.70 7.26 -12.65
CA PHE A 44 -8.78 5.87 -12.18
C PHE A 44 -7.50 5.45 -11.45
N ASN A 45 -6.33 5.71 -12.03
CA ASN A 45 -5.05 5.42 -11.38
C ASN A 45 -4.85 6.23 -10.09
N ALA A 46 -5.26 7.49 -10.08
CA ALA A 46 -5.25 8.36 -8.90
C ALA A 46 -6.24 7.91 -7.80
N SER A 47 -7.14 6.97 -8.07
CA SER A 47 -7.97 6.33 -7.04
C SER A 47 -7.40 4.97 -6.61
N ALA A 48 -6.82 4.21 -7.55
CA ALA A 48 -6.28 2.88 -7.33
C ALA A 48 -5.06 2.86 -6.39
N TRP A 49 -4.19 3.87 -6.43
CA TRP A 49 -2.97 3.91 -5.59
C TRP A 49 -3.28 3.83 -4.09
N LYS A 50 -4.44 4.33 -3.64
CA LYS A 50 -4.85 4.27 -2.23
C LYS A 50 -5.10 2.84 -1.78
N ASN A 51 -5.76 2.05 -2.63
CA ASN A 51 -6.01 0.63 -2.36
C ASN A 51 -4.72 -0.18 -2.45
N GLN A 52 -3.86 0.13 -3.42
CA GLN A 52 -2.54 -0.50 -3.55
C GLN A 52 -1.67 -0.23 -2.32
N LEU A 53 -1.72 0.98 -1.77
CA LEU A 53 -1.01 1.32 -0.54
C LEU A 53 -1.46 0.44 0.63
N ILE A 54 -2.78 0.30 0.85
CA ILE A 54 -3.30 -0.54 1.94
C ILE A 54 -2.85 -1.99 1.79
N VAL A 55 -3.02 -2.58 0.61
CA VAL A 55 -2.63 -3.98 0.35
C VAL A 55 -1.13 -4.17 0.56
N LYS A 56 -0.30 -3.20 0.12
CA LYS A 56 1.14 -3.23 0.34
C LYS A 56 1.50 -3.19 1.83
N GLU A 57 0.88 -2.30 2.61
CA GLU A 57 1.13 -2.20 4.05
C GLU A 57 0.64 -3.46 4.79
N GLU A 58 -0.48 -4.07 4.38
CA GLU A 58 -0.94 -5.36 4.94
C GLU A 58 0.07 -6.49 4.68
N GLN A 59 0.66 -6.54 3.49
CA GLN A 59 1.73 -7.51 3.16
C GLN A 59 3.01 -7.25 3.97
N LEU A 60 3.41 -5.99 4.14
CA LEU A 60 4.58 -5.63 4.94
C LEU A 60 4.38 -6.00 6.41
N TRP A 61 3.20 -5.74 6.97
CA TRP A 61 2.88 -6.12 8.34
C TRP A 61 2.84 -7.63 8.53
N ALA A 62 2.25 -8.38 7.59
CA ALA A 62 2.27 -9.85 7.62
C ALA A 62 3.71 -10.41 7.53
N THR A 63 4.57 -9.81 6.70
CA THR A 63 5.98 -10.19 6.59
C THR A 63 6.74 -9.94 7.89
N ALA A 64 6.53 -8.77 8.52
CA ALA A 64 7.14 -8.45 9.82
C ALA A 64 6.72 -9.43 10.91
N LEU A 65 5.45 -9.86 10.91
CA LEU A 65 4.95 -10.87 11.84
C LEU A 65 5.57 -12.25 11.59
N MET A 66 5.74 -12.66 10.33
CA MET A 66 6.44 -13.90 10.00
C MET A 66 7.91 -13.87 10.44
N GLN A 67 8.59 -12.73 10.29
CA GLN A 67 9.96 -12.53 10.78
C GLN A 67 10.02 -12.61 12.31
N TYR A 68 9.06 -12.00 12.99
CA TYR A 68 8.94 -12.08 14.45
C TYR A 68 8.74 -13.54 14.91
N ILE A 69 7.81 -14.29 14.31
CA ILE A 69 7.60 -15.71 14.61
C ILE A 69 8.89 -16.51 14.39
N SER A 70 9.56 -16.31 13.25
CA SER A 70 10.81 -17.02 12.91
C SER A 70 11.95 -16.74 13.88
N CYS A 71 11.99 -15.54 14.47
CA CYS A 71 12.94 -15.20 15.54
C CYS A 71 12.52 -15.84 16.86
N LEU A 72 11.22 -15.80 17.18
CA LEU A 72 10.68 -16.36 18.41
C LEU A 72 10.91 -17.88 18.53
N GLU A 73 10.77 -18.63 17.43
CA GLU A 73 11.04 -20.08 17.39
C GLU A 73 12.47 -20.46 17.81
N LYS A 74 13.43 -19.56 17.62
CA LYS A 74 14.85 -19.77 17.98
C LYS A 74 15.15 -19.38 19.42
N CYS A 75 14.21 -18.69 20.08
CA CYS A 75 14.35 -18.28 21.46
C CYS A 75 13.97 -19.42 22.41
N PRO A 76 14.50 -19.41 23.65
CA PRO A 76 14.21 -20.43 24.63
C PRO A 76 12.75 -20.38 25.08
N ASP A 77 12.27 -21.46 25.68
CA ASP A 77 10.86 -21.57 26.07
C ASP A 77 10.49 -20.62 27.24
N ILE A 78 11.35 -20.53 28.27
CA ILE A 78 11.16 -19.60 29.40
C ILE A 78 12.47 -18.89 29.69
N ILE A 79 12.52 -17.57 29.47
CA ILE A 79 13.76 -16.79 29.68
C ILE A 79 14.17 -16.77 31.15
N THR A 80 15.16 -17.59 31.50
CA THR A 80 15.87 -17.53 32.79
C THR A 80 17.09 -16.59 32.71
N SER A 81 17.71 -16.29 33.85
CA SER A 81 18.93 -15.43 33.89
C SER A 81 20.08 -16.00 33.07
N ASP A 82 20.29 -17.32 33.12
CA ASP A 82 21.37 -18.00 32.39
C ASP A 82 21.07 -18.01 30.88
N GLU A 83 19.83 -18.31 30.51
CA GLU A 83 19.39 -18.29 29.12
C GLU A 83 19.43 -16.89 28.51
N ARG A 84 19.13 -15.84 29.29
CA ARG A 84 19.26 -14.45 28.81
C ARG A 84 20.68 -14.14 28.37
N MET A 85 21.68 -14.68 29.06
CA MET A 85 23.08 -14.49 28.68
C MET A 85 23.43 -15.31 27.43
N GLN A 86 23.00 -16.57 27.38
CA GLN A 86 23.23 -17.47 26.25
C GLN A 86 22.55 -17.02 24.94
N TYR A 87 21.32 -16.50 25.02
CA TYR A 87 20.48 -16.11 23.89
C TYR A 87 20.41 -14.58 23.70
N SER A 88 21.30 -13.81 24.32
CA SER A 88 21.29 -12.34 24.28
C SER A 88 21.17 -11.75 22.86
N THR A 89 21.89 -12.31 21.89
CA THR A 89 21.83 -11.91 20.48
C THR A 89 20.47 -12.22 19.84
N GLU A 90 19.90 -13.39 20.08
CA GLU A 90 18.61 -13.77 19.50
C GLU A 90 17.45 -13.01 20.16
N LEU A 91 17.53 -12.74 21.47
CA LEU A 91 16.58 -11.89 22.17
C LEU A 91 16.65 -10.44 21.69
N SER A 92 17.86 -9.92 21.41
CA SER A 92 18.04 -8.60 20.82
C SER A 92 17.45 -8.51 19.41
N LYS A 93 17.61 -9.55 18.59
CA LYS A 93 16.96 -9.64 17.28
C LYS A 93 15.43 -9.72 17.40
N LEU A 94 14.92 -10.48 18.37
CA LEU A 94 13.49 -10.61 18.62
C LEU A 94 12.87 -9.24 18.96
N ASP A 95 13.50 -8.49 19.87
CA ASP A 95 13.09 -7.13 20.23
C ASP A 95 13.12 -6.20 19.00
N GLY A 96 14.17 -6.28 18.19
CA GLY A 96 14.25 -5.53 16.92
C GLY A 96 13.15 -5.90 15.90
N THR A 97 12.79 -7.18 15.81
CA THR A 97 11.67 -7.60 14.95
C THR A 97 10.30 -7.20 15.50
N TYR A 98 10.17 -7.07 16.82
CA TYR A 98 8.97 -6.54 17.46
C TYR A 98 8.81 -5.03 17.19
N ASP A 99 9.90 -4.26 17.27
CA ASP A 99 9.91 -2.84 16.89
C ASP A 99 9.56 -2.63 15.41
N LEU A 100 10.03 -3.52 14.53
CA LEU A 100 9.64 -3.53 13.12
C LEU A 100 8.14 -3.79 12.97
N LEU A 101 7.60 -4.79 13.69
CA LEU A 101 6.17 -5.10 13.69
C LEU A 101 5.32 -3.91 14.14
N LEU A 102 5.73 -3.20 15.20
CA LEU A 102 5.09 -1.97 15.68
C LEU A 102 5.12 -0.87 14.63
N THR A 103 6.27 -0.69 13.97
CA THR A 103 6.46 0.33 12.93
C THR A 103 5.54 0.06 11.72
N GLN A 104 5.46 -1.19 11.26
CA GLN A 104 4.58 -1.57 10.15
C GLN A 104 3.09 -1.48 10.54
N PHE A 105 2.76 -1.74 11.80
CA PHE A 105 1.40 -1.54 12.29
C PHE A 105 0.99 -0.05 12.27
N ALA A 106 1.92 0.84 12.65
CA ALA A 106 1.70 2.28 12.59
C ALA A 106 1.59 2.80 11.14
N SER A 107 2.41 2.30 10.21
CA SER A 107 2.32 2.67 8.79
C SER A 107 1.00 2.23 8.16
N LEU A 108 0.53 1.01 8.47
CA LEU A 108 -0.79 0.52 8.05
C LEU A 108 -1.92 1.43 8.55
N LYS A 109 -1.87 1.86 9.81
CA LYS A 109 -2.82 2.82 10.38
C LYS A 109 -2.85 4.13 9.57
N ILE A 110 -1.68 4.67 9.24
CA ILE A 110 -1.55 5.92 8.46
C ILE A 110 -2.11 5.73 7.05
N ALA A 111 -1.77 4.64 6.36
CA ALA A 111 -2.27 4.33 5.02
C ALA A 111 -3.80 4.26 4.99
N LEU A 112 -4.41 3.66 6.01
CA LEU A 112 -5.86 3.58 6.14
C LEU A 112 -6.51 4.94 6.41
N MET A 113 -5.88 5.82 7.20
CA MET A 113 -6.35 7.20 7.36
C MET A 113 -6.29 7.99 6.04
N VAL A 114 -5.20 7.87 5.28
CA VAL A 114 -5.01 8.57 3.99
C VAL A 114 -6.04 8.13 2.95
N SER A 115 -6.49 6.87 2.99
CA SER A 115 -7.46 6.34 2.04
C SER A 115 -8.87 6.96 2.17
N LYS A 116 -9.20 7.67 3.26
CA LYS A 116 -10.57 8.11 3.67
C LYS A 116 -11.58 6.96 3.87
N THR A 117 -11.16 5.69 3.77
CA THR A 117 -12.07 4.52 3.77
C THR A 117 -12.18 3.80 5.12
N GLY A 118 -11.45 4.16 6.18
CA GLY A 118 -11.65 3.40 7.43
C GLY A 118 -10.75 3.68 8.61
N THR A 119 -10.96 4.80 9.29
CA THR A 119 -10.68 4.84 10.73
C THR A 119 -11.50 3.76 11.45
N ASN A 120 -12.81 3.64 11.17
CA ASN A 120 -13.65 2.62 11.80
C ASN A 120 -13.23 1.18 11.48
N LYS A 121 -12.96 0.86 10.21
CA LYS A 121 -12.67 -0.52 9.78
C LYS A 121 -11.33 -1.03 10.34
N PHE A 122 -10.32 -0.17 10.46
CA PHE A 122 -9.04 -0.51 11.08
C PHE A 122 -9.18 -0.74 12.58
N GLU A 123 -9.83 0.19 13.28
CA GLU A 123 -9.98 0.10 14.74
C GLU A 123 -10.72 -1.17 15.15
N THR A 124 -11.85 -1.50 14.51
CA THR A 124 -12.59 -2.74 14.82
C THR A 124 -11.87 -4.02 14.42
N LYS A 125 -11.00 -4.01 13.40
CA LYS A 125 -10.42 -5.24 12.84
C LYS A 125 -9.05 -5.59 13.43
N TYR A 126 -8.20 -4.59 13.67
CA TYR A 126 -6.78 -4.81 13.97
C TYR A 126 -6.34 -4.24 15.32
N LYS A 127 -6.89 -3.10 15.75
CA LYS A 127 -6.44 -2.39 16.97
C LYS A 127 -6.59 -3.23 18.23
N ASP A 128 -7.76 -3.81 18.45
CA ASP A 128 -8.02 -4.57 19.68
C ASP A 128 -7.16 -5.83 19.74
N LYS A 129 -7.03 -6.55 18.62
CA LYS A 129 -6.18 -7.75 18.54
C LYS A 129 -4.71 -7.43 18.81
N PHE A 130 -4.18 -6.38 18.19
CA PHE A 130 -2.78 -6.01 18.35
C PHE A 130 -2.47 -5.44 19.75
N ASN A 131 -3.37 -4.62 20.30
CA ASN A 131 -3.24 -4.12 21.66
C ASN A 131 -3.28 -5.24 22.70
N ASN A 132 -4.10 -6.26 22.48
CA ASN A 132 -4.14 -7.44 23.34
C ASN A 132 -2.84 -8.26 23.23
N PHE A 133 -2.18 -8.29 22.07
CA PHE A 133 -0.92 -9.00 21.87
C PHE A 133 0.30 -8.32 22.51
N MET A 134 0.41 -6.99 22.47
CA MET A 134 1.56 -6.25 23.02
C MET A 134 2.02 -6.69 24.43
N PRO A 135 1.15 -6.88 25.44
CA PRO A 135 1.58 -7.32 26.76
C PRO A 135 2.21 -8.72 26.78
N PHE A 136 1.86 -9.61 25.83
CA PHE A 136 2.43 -10.96 25.77
C PHE A 136 3.91 -10.92 25.42
N HIS A 137 4.32 -10.08 24.46
CA HIS A 137 5.74 -9.91 24.12
C HIS A 137 6.57 -9.47 25.35
N TYR A 138 6.12 -8.43 26.06
CA TYR A 138 6.82 -7.96 27.26
C TYR A 138 6.83 -8.98 28.40
N SER A 139 5.75 -9.76 28.54
CA SER A 139 5.68 -10.82 29.54
C SER A 139 6.68 -11.94 29.24
N TYR A 140 6.82 -12.31 27.97
CA TYR A 140 7.82 -13.28 27.52
C TYR A 140 9.25 -12.75 27.74
N ILE A 141 9.57 -11.53 27.28
CA ILE A 141 10.90 -10.92 27.46
C ILE A 141 11.31 -10.79 28.93
N ARG A 142 10.34 -10.65 29.85
CA ARG A 142 10.58 -10.61 31.30
C ARG A 142 10.74 -12.00 31.93
N GLY A 143 10.53 -13.07 31.19
CA GLY A 143 10.56 -14.45 31.70
C GLY A 143 9.34 -14.84 32.52
N SER A 144 8.23 -14.08 32.42
CA SER A 144 6.99 -14.37 33.15
C SER A 144 5.97 -15.16 32.32
N MET A 145 6.35 -15.63 31.15
CA MET A 145 5.50 -16.33 30.19
C MET A 145 6.33 -17.28 29.33
N GLU A 146 5.75 -18.44 29.02
CA GLU A 146 6.30 -19.42 28.08
C GLU A 146 6.17 -18.94 26.63
N ARG A 147 7.12 -19.34 25.78
CA ARG A 147 7.12 -19.01 24.36
C ARG A 147 5.88 -19.60 23.67
N ASP A 148 5.47 -20.80 24.03
CA ASP A 148 4.37 -21.50 23.38
C ASP A 148 3.03 -20.77 23.58
N VAL A 149 2.81 -20.13 24.75
CA VAL A 149 1.66 -19.25 24.99
C VAL A 149 1.65 -18.05 24.04
N LEU A 150 2.82 -17.49 23.75
CA LEU A 150 2.97 -16.37 22.83
C LEU A 150 2.75 -16.82 21.37
N LEU A 151 3.20 -18.03 21.00
CA LEU A 151 2.97 -18.63 19.68
C LEU A 151 1.49 -18.90 19.41
N ASP A 152 0.71 -19.28 20.43
CA ASP A 152 -0.73 -19.54 20.29
C ASP A 152 -1.55 -18.27 19.98
N VAL A 153 -1.10 -17.11 20.43
CA VAL A 153 -1.79 -15.82 20.21
C VAL A 153 -1.47 -15.22 18.84
N LEU A 154 -0.31 -15.51 18.27
CA LEU A 154 0.15 -14.94 16.98
C LEU A 154 -0.75 -15.25 15.78
N PRO A 155 -1.31 -16.48 15.61
CA PRO A 155 -2.27 -16.77 14.55
C PRO A 155 -3.50 -15.87 14.55
N GLU A 156 -3.96 -15.40 15.71
CA GLU A 156 -5.15 -14.54 15.81
C GLU A 156 -4.94 -13.16 15.15
N LEU A 157 -3.70 -12.67 15.13
CA LEU A 157 -3.30 -11.44 14.45
C LEU A 157 -3.36 -11.57 12.93
N THR A 158 -3.05 -12.76 12.40
CA THR A 158 -3.10 -13.06 10.96
C THR A 158 -4.50 -13.37 10.45
N LYS A 159 -5.40 -13.76 11.35
CA LYS A 159 -6.78 -14.14 11.02
C LYS A 159 -7.54 -12.95 10.43
N GLY A 160 -7.71 -12.97 9.10
CA GLY A 160 -8.35 -11.93 8.30
C GLY A 160 -7.41 -11.04 7.47
N LEU A 161 -6.08 -11.22 7.54
CA LEU A 161 -5.12 -10.60 6.61
C LEU A 161 -4.93 -11.43 5.35
N ILE A 162 -4.90 -12.76 5.50
CA ILE A 162 -4.65 -13.73 4.42
C ILE A 162 -5.99 -14.35 4.02
N GLU A 163 -6.94 -13.52 3.61
CA GLU A 163 -8.03 -13.99 2.75
C GLU A 163 -7.59 -13.67 1.32
N PHE A 164 -6.86 -14.60 0.69
CA PHE A 164 -6.71 -14.57 -0.77
C PHE A 164 -8.11 -14.69 -1.35
N LYS A 165 -8.64 -13.56 -1.83
CA LYS A 165 -9.89 -13.50 -2.58
C LYS A 165 -9.60 -13.54 -4.07
#